data_AF-A0A0L0FR39-F1
#
_entry.id   AF-A0A0L0FR39-F1
#
_cell.length_a   1.000
_cell.length_b   1.000
_cell.length_c   1.000
_cell.angle_alpha   90.00
_cell.angle_beta   90.00
_cell.angle_gamma   90.00
#
_symmetry.space_group_name_H-M   'P 1'
#
loop_
_entity.id
_entity.type
_entity.pdbx_description
1 polymer ?
#
loop_
_entity_poly.entity_id
_entity_poly.type
_entity_poly.pdbx_seq_one_letter_code
_entity_poly.pdbx_strand_id
1 'polypeptide(L)'
;MCLATVKFIAHLVNQQVAHEVLALQLITLLLEKPTSDSVEVAIGFLKEVGQYLQQVSPQAKALNAIFERLRGILHDGQIDVRVQYMIEVVMEVRKGKFADFPMVPDGLDLVEEDDQIIHFLSLDEEGLIAQASLDVFKLDPNFTENEAKYTQIKKGILGESSDESGSGSGSEDESDSGEEEVEEEKPADGGIVDMTGVDRVALRRTIYLTIMSSLDFEEVCGMRCTGDVMRLLCLGFRV
;
A
#
# COMPACT_ATOMS: atom_id res chain seq x y z
N MET A 1 -13.58 21.59 4.00
CA MET A 1 -12.25 21.74 3.37
C MET A 1 -11.13 21.13 4.22
N CYS A 2 -11.05 21.40 5.52
CA CYS A 2 -9.91 20.96 6.34
C CYS A 2 -9.68 19.44 6.41
N LEU A 3 -10.73 18.62 6.55
CA LEU A 3 -10.58 17.16 6.67
C LEU A 3 -9.92 16.51 5.45
N ALA A 4 -10.25 16.94 4.24
CA ALA A 4 -9.66 16.37 3.02
C ALA A 4 -8.18 16.73 2.88
N THR A 5 -7.81 17.99 3.15
CA THR A 5 -6.41 18.44 3.14
C THR A 5 -5.58 17.72 4.20
N VAL A 6 -6.15 17.54 5.38
CA VAL A 6 -5.49 16.86 6.50
C VAL A 6 -5.31 15.36 6.20
N LYS A 7 -6.31 14.69 5.61
CA LYS A 7 -6.15 13.32 5.07
C LYS A 7 -5.08 13.24 3.97
N PHE A 8 -5.03 14.22 3.08
CA PHE A 8 -3.99 14.26 2.05
C PHE A 8 -2.58 14.36 2.66
N ILE A 9 -2.38 15.28 3.61
CA ILE A 9 -1.11 15.41 4.34
C ILE A 9 -0.78 14.11 5.08
N ALA A 10 -1.79 13.42 5.63
CA ALA A 10 -1.58 12.15 6.33
C ALA A 10 -0.95 11.09 5.42
N HIS A 11 -1.50 10.92 4.22
CA HIS A 11 -0.99 9.95 3.28
C HIS A 11 0.38 10.34 2.70
N LEU A 12 0.68 11.64 2.55
CA LEU A 12 2.04 12.07 2.19
C LEU A 12 3.09 11.68 3.22
N VAL A 13 2.74 11.74 4.51
CA VAL A 13 3.63 11.31 5.60
C VAL A 13 3.75 9.78 5.62
N ASN A 14 2.64 9.05 5.43
CA ASN A 14 2.67 7.58 5.40
C ASN A 14 3.49 7.02 4.23
N GLN A 15 3.49 7.70 3.08
CA GLN A 15 4.30 7.34 1.90
C GLN A 15 5.71 7.94 1.94
N GLN A 16 6.12 8.54 3.08
CA GLN A 16 7.45 9.13 3.29
C GLN A 16 7.82 10.23 2.28
N VAL A 17 6.83 10.88 1.66
CA VAL A 17 7.05 12.08 0.84
C VAL A 17 7.33 13.28 1.74
N ALA A 18 6.63 13.36 2.88
CA ALA A 18 6.79 14.42 3.86
C ALA A 18 7.31 13.86 5.18
N HIS A 19 8.23 14.57 5.82
CA HIS A 19 8.79 14.16 7.11
C HIS A 19 7.74 14.18 8.23
N GLU A 20 7.80 13.22 9.16
CA GLU A 20 6.79 13.06 10.23
C GLU A 20 6.67 14.23 11.22
N VAL A 21 7.67 15.12 11.26
CA VAL A 21 7.61 16.35 12.07
C VAL A 21 6.43 17.22 11.67
N LEU A 22 6.06 17.26 10.39
CA LEU A 22 4.87 18.00 9.93
C LEU A 22 3.59 17.48 10.58
N ALA A 23 3.43 16.16 10.66
CA ALA A 23 2.25 15.56 11.28
C ALA A 23 2.15 15.93 12.77
N LEU A 24 3.28 15.90 13.49
CA LEU A 24 3.32 16.26 14.90
C LEU A 24 3.03 17.74 15.14
N GLN A 25 3.61 18.63 14.34
CA GLN A 25 3.34 20.08 14.40
C GLN A 25 1.86 20.36 14.16
N LEU A 26 1.26 19.73 13.15
CA LEU A 26 -0.14 19.91 12.80
C LEU A 26 -1.08 19.47 13.94
N ILE A 27 -0.85 18.29 14.51
CA ILE A 27 -1.65 17.79 15.64
C ILE A 27 -1.50 18.70 16.86
N THR A 28 -0.27 19.13 17.15
CA THR A 28 0.01 19.98 18.31
C THR A 28 -0.70 21.33 18.18
N LEU A 29 -0.67 21.94 16.99
CA LEU A 29 -1.36 23.19 16.69
C LEU A 29 -2.89 23.04 16.86
N LEU A 30 -3.48 21.96 16.36
CA LEU A 30 -4.92 21.69 16.48
C LEU A 30 -5.38 21.47 17.93
N LEU A 31 -4.50 20.95 18.79
CA LEU A 31 -4.77 20.63 20.20
C LEU A 31 -4.27 21.68 21.20
N GLU A 32 -3.61 22.74 20.75
CA GLU A 32 -3.16 23.84 21.61
C GLU A 32 -4.37 24.56 22.25
N LYS A 33 -5.35 24.93 21.42
CA LYS A 33 -6.63 25.52 21.81
C LYS A 33 -7.77 24.61 21.35
N PRO A 34 -8.16 23.61 22.15
CA PRO A 34 -9.13 22.61 21.73
C PRO A 34 -10.52 23.24 21.58
N THR A 35 -11.03 23.21 20.35
CA THR A 35 -12.43 23.51 20.00
C THR A 35 -13.06 22.23 19.45
N SER A 36 -14.40 22.14 19.43
CA SER A 36 -15.06 20.92 18.95
C SER A 36 -14.62 20.52 17.54
N ASP A 37 -14.43 21.50 16.66
CA ASP A 37 -14.04 21.26 15.27
C ASP A 37 -12.53 20.99 15.15
N SER A 38 -11.67 21.67 15.92
CA SER A 38 -10.22 21.40 15.87
C SER A 38 -9.88 20.01 16.38
N VAL A 39 -10.58 19.55 17.42
CA VAL A 39 -10.42 18.19 17.96
C VAL A 39 -10.95 17.15 16.98
N GLU A 40 -12.08 17.41 16.31
CA GLU A 40 -12.59 16.53 15.24
C GLU A 40 -11.56 16.34 14.12
N VAL A 41 -10.99 17.43 13.63
CA VAL A 41 -9.95 17.39 12.58
C VAL A 41 -8.70 16.68 13.07
N ALA A 42 -8.26 16.93 14.30
CA ALA A 42 -7.09 16.27 14.89
C ALA A 42 -7.30 14.75 15.03
N ILE A 43 -8.48 14.33 15.46
CA ILE A 43 -8.85 12.91 15.59
C ILE A 43 -8.91 12.25 14.22
N GLY A 44 -9.51 12.91 13.22
CA GLY A 44 -9.54 12.43 11.84
C GLY A 44 -8.14 12.21 11.29
N PHE A 45 -7.23 13.15 11.51
CA PHE A 45 -5.83 13.02 11.10
C PHE A 45 -5.09 11.90 11.83
N LEU A 46 -5.28 11.81 13.15
CA LEU A 46 -4.58 10.86 14.00
C LEU A 46 -4.94 9.40 13.66
N LYS A 47 -6.16 9.15 13.18
CA LYS A 47 -6.56 7.82 12.68
C LYS A 47 -5.73 7.39 11.48
N GLU A 48 -5.48 8.29 10.54
CA GLU A 48 -4.79 7.98 9.27
C GLU A 48 -3.26 7.88 9.44
N VAL A 49 -2.63 8.73 10.27
CA VAL A 49 -1.16 8.77 10.46
C VAL A 49 -0.70 7.94 11.66
N GLY A 50 -1.62 7.57 12.55
CA GLY A 50 -1.27 7.01 13.85
C GLY A 50 -0.47 5.72 13.79
N GLN A 51 -0.71 4.86 12.78
CA GLN A 51 0.08 3.64 12.61
C GLN A 51 1.54 3.94 12.28
N TYR A 52 1.80 4.86 11.34
CA TYR A 52 3.16 5.25 10.95
C TYR A 52 3.91 5.91 12.11
N LEU A 53 3.28 6.88 12.80
CA LEU A 53 3.88 7.53 13.98
C LEU A 53 4.16 6.57 15.14
N GLN A 54 3.44 5.45 15.23
CA GLN A 54 3.70 4.42 16.22
C GLN A 54 4.94 3.58 15.89
N GLN A 55 5.25 3.39 14.60
CA GLN A 55 6.41 2.62 14.15
C GLN A 55 7.71 3.44 14.22
N VAL A 56 7.64 4.76 13.97
CA VAL A 56 8.82 5.62 14.01
C VAL A 56 9.21 5.90 15.48
N SER A 57 10.30 5.29 15.92
CA SER A 57 10.68 5.12 17.34
C SER A 57 10.86 6.41 18.18
N PRO A 58 11.42 7.52 17.65
CA PRO A 58 11.43 8.80 18.37
C PRO A 58 10.01 9.37 18.59
N GLN A 59 9.13 9.19 17.62
CA GLN A 59 7.84 9.84 17.52
C GLN A 59 6.73 9.05 18.20
N ALA A 60 6.92 7.77 18.48
CA ALA A 60 6.05 7.00 19.38
C ALA A 60 5.91 7.70 20.75
N LYS A 61 6.95 8.38 21.24
CA LYS A 61 6.87 9.20 22.46
C LYS A 61 6.02 10.45 22.27
N ALA A 62 6.16 11.14 21.14
CA ALA A 62 5.35 12.31 20.80
C ALA A 62 3.87 11.94 20.63
N LEU A 63 3.59 10.80 19.98
CA LEU A 63 2.26 10.22 19.87
C LEU A 63 1.64 9.95 21.24
N ASN A 64 2.41 9.37 22.17
CA ASN A 64 1.94 9.17 23.55
C ASN A 64 1.58 10.50 24.25
N ALA A 65 2.38 11.56 24.04
CA ALA A 65 2.10 12.88 24.59
C ALA A 65 0.80 13.48 24.00
N ILE A 66 0.53 13.28 22.71
CA ILE A 66 -0.72 13.68 22.06
C ILE A 66 -1.92 12.97 22.70
N PHE A 67 -1.83 11.66 22.93
CA PHE A 67 -2.90 10.91 23.58
C PHE A 67 -3.11 11.33 25.04
N GLU A 68 -2.04 11.70 25.75
CA GLU A 68 -2.16 12.25 27.11
C GLU A 68 -2.84 13.63 27.09
N ARG A 69 -2.54 14.47 26.08
CA ARG A 69 -3.23 15.75 25.88
C ARG A 69 -4.72 15.56 25.61
N LEU A 70 -5.10 14.61 24.74
CA LEU A 70 -6.50 14.25 24.49
C LEU A 70 -7.20 13.75 25.77
N ARG A 71 -6.50 13.00 26.62
CA ARG A 71 -7.02 12.57 27.92
C ARG A 71 -7.22 13.74 28.87
N GLY A 72 -6.32 14.72 28.88
CA GLY A 72 -6.49 15.96 29.65
C GLY A 72 -7.76 16.72 29.23
N ILE A 73 -7.98 16.86 27.91
CA ILE A 73 -9.17 17.50 27.35
C ILE A 73 -10.46 16.80 27.79
N LEU A 74 -10.45 15.46 27.87
CA LEU A 74 -11.58 14.67 28.36
C LEU A 74 -11.86 14.90 29.85
N HIS A 75 -10.81 15.09 30.67
CA HIS A 75 -10.94 15.33 32.12
C HIS A 75 -11.37 16.76 32.46
N ASP A 76 -11.02 17.75 31.63
CA ASP A 76 -11.38 19.16 31.85
C ASP A 76 -12.91 19.40 31.80
N GLY A 77 -13.67 18.47 31.23
CA GLY A 77 -15.14 18.38 31.38
C GLY A 77 -15.96 19.49 30.68
N GLN A 78 -15.30 20.42 29.99
CA GLN A 78 -15.94 21.51 29.23
C GLN A 78 -16.03 21.21 27.73
N ILE A 79 -16.17 19.94 27.35
CA ILE A 79 -16.25 19.52 25.95
C ILE A 79 -17.64 19.02 25.58
N ASP A 80 -17.98 19.16 24.30
CA ASP A 80 -19.24 18.65 23.76
C ASP A 80 -19.26 17.10 23.76
N VAL A 81 -20.46 16.53 23.94
CA VAL A 81 -20.66 15.07 24.03
C VAL A 81 -20.17 14.37 22.75
N ARG A 82 -20.30 15.03 21.58
CA ARG A 82 -19.79 14.51 20.31
C ARG A 82 -18.28 14.30 20.36
N VAL A 83 -17.54 15.28 20.90
CA VAL A 83 -16.07 15.28 20.97
C VAL A 83 -15.58 14.22 21.95
N GLN A 84 -16.27 14.07 23.08
CA GLN A 84 -16.00 13.00 24.03
C GLN A 84 -16.05 11.62 23.36
N TYR A 85 -17.14 11.31 22.64
CA TYR A 85 -17.26 10.04 21.91
C TYR A 85 -16.14 9.87 20.87
N MET A 86 -15.79 10.93 20.13
CA MET A 86 -14.70 10.87 19.15
C MET A 86 -13.35 10.55 19.78
N ILE A 87 -13.06 11.11 20.96
CA ILE A 87 -11.81 10.82 21.70
C ILE A 87 -11.80 9.36 22.17
N GLU A 88 -12.91 8.85 22.70
CA GLU A 88 -13.05 7.46 23.13
C GLU A 88 -12.81 6.49 21.96
N VAL A 89 -13.42 6.77 20.79
CA VAL A 89 -13.22 5.99 19.56
C VAL A 89 -11.74 5.98 19.14
N VAL A 90 -11.05 7.13 19.17
CA VAL A 90 -9.62 7.16 18.81
C VAL A 90 -8.74 6.41 19.82
N MET A 91 -9.11 6.40 21.11
CA MET A 91 -8.43 5.59 22.11
C MET A 91 -8.63 4.09 21.88
N GLU A 92 -9.80 3.68 21.39
CA GLU A 92 -10.07 2.29 20.98
C GLU A 92 -9.24 1.90 19.76
N VAL A 93 -9.17 2.75 18.73
CA VAL A 93 -8.31 2.54 17.54
C VAL A 93 -6.85 2.37 17.95
N ARG A 94 -6.35 3.16 18.91
CA ARG A 94 -4.99 3.01 19.45
C ARG A 94 -4.79 1.66 20.15
N LYS A 95 -5.76 1.17 20.91
CA LYS A 95 -5.69 -0.17 21.55
C LYS A 95 -5.65 -1.26 20.49
N GLY A 96 -6.39 -1.10 19.41
CA GLY A 96 -6.34 -1.94 18.21
C GLY A 96 -5.09 -1.75 17.35
N LYS A 97 -4.10 -0.94 17.79
CA LYS A 97 -2.86 -0.64 17.06
C LYS A 97 -3.10 -0.19 15.61
N PHE A 98 -4.19 0.56 15.38
CA PHE A 98 -4.57 1.07 14.06
C PHE A 98 -4.78 -0.04 13.01
N ALA A 99 -5.23 -1.24 13.40
CA ALA A 99 -5.46 -2.34 12.46
C ALA A 99 -6.41 -1.98 11.30
N ASP A 100 -7.45 -1.16 11.57
CA ASP A 100 -8.41 -0.71 10.57
C ASP A 100 -7.88 0.44 9.67
N PHE A 101 -6.75 1.04 10.04
CA PHE A 101 -6.14 2.19 9.37
C PHE A 101 -4.67 1.87 9.03
N PRO A 102 -4.42 1.03 8.01
CA PRO A 102 -3.07 0.73 7.57
C PRO A 102 -2.39 1.99 6.99
N MET A 103 -1.08 2.11 7.19
CA MET A 103 -0.28 3.26 6.74
C MET A 103 -0.30 3.39 5.22
N VAL A 104 -0.06 2.28 4.53
CA VAL A 104 -0.09 2.15 3.08
C VAL A 104 -0.99 0.95 2.76
N PRO A 105 -2.09 1.13 2.01
CA PRO A 105 -2.93 0.03 1.57
C PRO A 105 -2.18 -0.95 0.66
N ASP A 106 -2.62 -2.21 0.65
CA ASP A 106 -2.04 -3.24 -0.22
C ASP A 106 -2.08 -2.80 -1.70
N GLY A 107 -0.94 -2.85 -2.38
CA GLY A 107 -0.78 -2.45 -3.78
C GLY A 107 -0.45 -0.98 -4.04
N LEU A 108 -0.36 -0.14 -2.99
CA LEU A 108 0.11 1.25 -3.10
C LEU A 108 1.59 1.44 -2.73
N ASP A 109 2.25 0.38 -2.27
CA ASP A 109 3.69 0.37 -2.00
C ASP A 109 4.47 0.08 -3.29
N LEU A 110 4.78 1.14 -4.04
CA LEU A 110 5.35 1.08 -5.39
C LEU A 110 6.79 1.58 -5.49
N VAL A 111 7.29 2.26 -4.46
CA VAL A 111 8.59 2.94 -4.49
C VAL A 111 9.48 2.34 -3.42
N GLU A 112 10.65 1.83 -3.84
CA GLU A 112 11.65 1.27 -2.94
C GLU A 112 12.14 2.31 -1.93
N GLU A 113 12.41 1.89 -0.69
CA GLU A 113 12.81 2.78 0.41
C GLU A 113 14.04 3.65 0.07
N ASP A 114 14.99 3.11 -0.70
CA ASP A 114 16.22 3.81 -1.10
C ASP A 114 15.99 4.92 -2.14
N ASP A 115 14.90 4.85 -2.92
CA ASP A 115 14.54 5.82 -3.95
C ASP A 115 13.58 6.92 -3.45
N GLN A 116 13.13 6.81 -2.20
CA GLN A 116 12.22 7.77 -1.60
C GLN A 116 12.93 9.07 -1.22
N ILE A 117 12.33 10.19 -1.61
CA ILE A 117 12.80 11.53 -1.28
C ILE A 117 11.87 12.13 -0.23
N ILE A 118 12.37 12.24 1.01
CA ILE A 118 11.62 12.81 2.13
C ILE A 118 11.85 14.33 2.18
N HIS A 119 10.77 15.10 2.04
CA HIS A 119 10.79 16.54 2.16
C HIS A 119 10.65 16.99 3.62
N PHE A 120 11.66 17.72 4.12
CA PHE A 120 11.64 18.37 5.43
C PHE A 120 10.97 19.74 5.31
N LEU A 121 9.67 19.78 5.58
CA LEU A 121 8.91 21.02 5.65
C LEU A 121 8.54 21.30 7.11
N SER A 122 8.33 22.57 7.45
CA SER A 122 7.73 22.97 8.74
C SER A 122 6.51 23.85 8.51
N LEU A 123 5.53 23.79 9.42
CA LEU A 123 4.33 24.66 9.31
C LEU A 123 4.66 26.15 9.46
N ASP A 124 5.71 26.47 10.21
CA ASP A 124 6.16 27.83 10.48
C ASP A 124 7.18 28.34 9.45
N GLU A 125 7.43 27.59 8.37
CA GLU A 125 8.44 27.93 7.38
C GLU A 125 8.03 29.17 6.56
N GLU A 126 8.78 30.25 6.76
CA GLU A 126 8.63 31.48 5.99
C GLU A 126 9.22 31.29 4.58
N GLY A 127 8.42 31.49 3.54
CA GLY A 127 8.88 31.43 2.14
C GLY A 127 8.25 30.34 1.27
N LEU A 128 7.26 29.61 1.77
CA LEU A 128 6.43 28.72 0.95
C LEU A 128 5.55 29.55 -0.01
N ILE A 129 6.06 29.78 -1.21
CA ILE A 129 5.38 30.56 -2.26
C ILE A 129 4.64 29.60 -3.19
N ALA A 130 3.31 29.71 -3.21
CA ALA A 130 2.49 29.01 -4.19
C ALA A 130 2.82 29.54 -5.60
N GLN A 131 3.35 28.68 -6.47
CA GLN A 131 3.72 29.04 -7.83
C GLN A 131 2.53 28.92 -8.79
N ALA A 132 1.38 29.52 -8.46
CA ALA A 132 0.15 29.48 -9.27
C ALA A 132 0.33 30.00 -10.70
N SER A 133 1.42 30.72 -10.96
CA SER A 133 1.77 31.21 -12.28
C SER A 133 2.18 30.10 -13.27
N LEU A 134 2.49 28.89 -12.78
CA LEU A 134 2.79 27.70 -13.58
C LEU A 134 1.53 26.98 -14.08
N ASP A 135 0.38 27.17 -13.42
CA ASP A 135 -0.90 26.55 -13.82
C ASP A 135 -1.51 27.22 -15.06
N VAL A 136 -0.98 28.37 -15.48
CA VAL A 136 -1.45 29.16 -16.62
C VAL A 136 -0.49 28.98 -17.79
N PHE A 137 -1.02 28.52 -18.91
CA PHE A 137 -0.26 28.41 -20.16
C PHE A 137 0.33 29.75 -20.56
N LYS A 138 1.64 29.75 -20.79
CA LYS A 138 2.43 30.89 -21.26
C LYS A 138 3.31 30.45 -22.41
N LEU A 139 3.58 31.38 -23.32
CA LEU A 139 4.54 31.14 -24.38
C LEU A 139 5.94 31.03 -23.78
N ASP A 140 6.57 29.87 -23.92
CA ASP A 140 7.96 29.65 -23.55
C ASP A 140 8.87 29.95 -24.75
N PRO A 141 9.75 30.97 -24.69
CA PRO A 141 10.69 31.26 -25.78
C PRO A 141 11.69 30.12 -26.02
N ASN A 142 11.95 29.27 -25.01
CA ASN A 142 12.92 28.17 -25.08
C ASN A 142 12.24 26.80 -25.15
N PHE A 143 11.00 26.73 -25.64
CA PHE A 143 10.19 25.52 -25.69
C PHE A 143 10.94 24.32 -26.29
N THR A 144 11.60 24.51 -27.44
CA THR A 144 12.31 23.43 -28.15
C THR A 144 13.45 22.82 -27.34
N GLU A 145 14.19 23.64 -26.58
CA GLU A 145 15.25 23.16 -25.70
C GLU A 145 14.69 22.43 -24.47
N ASN A 146 13.62 22.96 -23.88
CA ASN A 146 13.00 22.39 -22.68
C ASN A 146 12.30 21.07 -22.98
N GLU A 147 11.66 20.94 -24.15
CA GLU A 147 11.09 19.68 -24.63
C GLU A 147 12.17 18.61 -24.85
N ALA A 148 13.31 18.99 -25.44
CA ALA A 148 14.44 18.08 -25.62
C ALA A 148 15.01 17.60 -24.26
N LYS A 149 15.16 18.51 -23.29
CA LYS A 149 15.58 18.15 -21.92
C LYS A 149 14.58 17.22 -21.23
N TYR A 150 13.28 17.50 -21.34
CA TYR A 150 12.24 16.65 -20.77
C TYR A 150 12.25 15.24 -21.38
N THR A 151 12.43 15.14 -22.70
CA THR A 151 12.55 13.86 -23.41
C THR A 151 13.75 13.04 -22.91
N GLN A 152 14.89 13.70 -22.65
CA GLN A 152 16.06 13.03 -22.07
C GLN A 152 15.77 12.51 -20.65
N ILE A 153 15.12 13.31 -19.81
CA ILE A 153 14.74 12.90 -18.44
C ILE A 153 13.76 11.73 -18.48
N LYS A 154 12.74 11.80 -19.34
CA LYS A 154 11.75 10.74 -19.54
C LYS A 154 12.42 9.41 -19.88
N LYS A 155 13.38 9.42 -20.82
CA LYS A 155 14.15 8.22 -21.19
C LYS A 155 15.00 7.68 -20.03
N GLY A 156 15.55 8.58 -19.20
CA GLY A 156 16.29 8.20 -18.00
C GLY A 156 15.44 7.49 -16.94
N ILE A 157 14.18 7.88 -16.79
CA ILE A 157 13.27 7.31 -15.78
C ILE A 157 12.59 6.02 -16.28
N LEU A 158 12.08 6.01 -17.51
CA LEU A 158 11.26 4.89 -18.04
C LEU A 158 12.06 3.87 -18.86
N GLY A 159 13.35 4.15 -19.14
CA GLY A 159 14.18 3.35 -20.04
C GLY A 159 13.82 3.51 -21.53
N GLU A 160 14.76 3.16 -22.41
CA GLU A 160 14.60 3.27 -23.87
C GLU A 160 13.57 2.28 -24.45
N SER A 161 13.15 1.27 -23.69
CA SER A 161 12.17 0.25 -24.11
C SER A 161 10.72 0.77 -24.18
N SER A 162 10.45 1.98 -23.68
CA SER A 162 9.09 2.56 -23.71
C SER A 162 8.77 3.31 -25.00
N ASP A 163 9.73 3.49 -25.92
CA ASP A 163 9.55 4.30 -27.13
C ASP A 163 9.24 3.49 -28.41
N GLU A 164 9.25 2.14 -28.37
CA GLU A 164 8.99 1.26 -29.54
C GLU A 164 7.51 0.82 -29.69
N SER A 165 6.57 1.43 -28.97
CA SER A 165 5.15 0.99 -29.03
C SER A 165 4.11 2.11 -28.91
N GLY A 166 4.41 3.33 -29.37
CA GLY A 166 3.48 4.45 -29.20
C GLY A 166 3.48 5.59 -30.21
N SER A 167 4.35 5.59 -31.22
CA SER A 167 4.32 6.60 -32.30
C SER A 167 3.53 6.11 -33.52
N GLY A 168 2.27 5.75 -33.29
CA GLY A 168 1.27 5.55 -34.35
C GLY A 168 0.56 6.88 -34.61
N SER A 169 1.00 7.61 -35.62
CA SER A 169 0.32 8.79 -36.14
C SER A 169 -1.12 8.42 -36.52
N GLY A 170 -2.10 9.00 -35.82
CA GLY A 170 -3.52 8.82 -36.08
C GLY A 170 -3.88 9.36 -37.46
N SER A 171 -3.97 8.45 -38.43
CA SER A 171 -4.74 8.63 -39.65
C SER A 171 -6.10 7.99 -39.38
N GLU A 172 -7.11 8.84 -39.21
CA GLU A 172 -8.51 8.43 -39.22
C GLU A 172 -8.84 7.88 -40.61
N ASP A 173 -9.10 6.57 -40.70
CA ASP A 173 -9.93 6.01 -41.76
C ASP A 173 -10.69 4.81 -41.20
N GLU A 174 -12.00 5.02 -41.09
CA GLU A 174 -13.07 4.08 -40.81
C GLU A 174 -12.98 2.85 -41.71
N SER A 175 -13.03 1.63 -41.15
CA SER A 175 -13.65 0.46 -41.78
C SER A 175 -13.87 -0.67 -40.78
N ASP A 176 -15.13 -0.80 -40.41
CA ASP A 176 -15.82 -1.96 -39.83
C ASP A 176 -15.49 -3.27 -40.57
N SER A 177 -15.07 -4.29 -39.82
CA SER A 177 -15.36 -5.71 -40.08
C SER A 177 -14.89 -6.54 -38.89
N GLY A 178 -15.87 -7.09 -38.15
CA GLY A 178 -15.63 -8.02 -37.06
C GLY A 178 -15.21 -9.40 -37.55
N GLU A 179 -14.41 -10.07 -36.73
CA GLU A 179 -14.35 -11.53 -36.62
C GLU A 179 -13.78 -11.86 -35.23
N GLU A 180 -14.56 -12.63 -34.47
CA GLU A 180 -14.16 -13.19 -33.18
C GLU A 180 -13.16 -14.32 -33.42
N GLU A 181 -11.95 -14.23 -32.86
CA GLU A 181 -11.13 -15.41 -32.59
C GLU A 181 -10.65 -15.40 -31.13
N VAL A 182 -11.07 -16.45 -30.45
CA VAL A 182 -10.69 -16.85 -29.10
C VAL A 182 -9.41 -17.68 -29.22
N GLU A 183 -8.28 -17.21 -28.69
CA GLU A 183 -7.15 -18.10 -28.40
C GLU A 183 -6.46 -17.78 -27.05
N GLU A 184 -6.73 -18.71 -26.14
CA GLU A 184 -5.86 -19.31 -25.12
C GLU A 184 -4.98 -18.43 -24.21
N GLU A 185 -5.43 -18.35 -22.96
CA GLU A 185 -4.62 -18.04 -21.78
C GLU A 185 -3.40 -18.98 -21.70
N LYS A 186 -2.20 -18.42 -21.93
CA LYS A 186 -0.96 -19.05 -21.47
C LYS A 186 -0.87 -18.89 -19.95
N PRO A 187 -0.80 -19.98 -19.16
CA PRO A 187 -0.47 -19.84 -17.76
C PRO A 187 0.98 -19.38 -17.67
N ALA A 188 1.18 -18.26 -16.99
CA ALA A 188 2.45 -17.85 -16.46
C ALA A 188 2.86 -18.82 -15.35
N ASP A 189 3.81 -19.71 -15.63
CA ASP A 189 4.74 -20.18 -14.60
C ASP A 189 6.01 -20.70 -15.28
N GLY A 190 7.17 -20.21 -14.83
CA GLY A 190 8.50 -20.66 -15.27
C GLY A 190 8.86 -22.03 -14.70
N GLY A 191 7.88 -22.93 -14.56
CA GLY A 191 8.03 -24.25 -14.01
C GLY A 191 8.65 -25.21 -15.02
N ILE A 192 9.76 -25.84 -14.64
CA ILE A 192 10.40 -26.89 -15.44
C ILE A 192 9.40 -28.02 -15.65
N VAL A 193 9.02 -28.26 -16.91
CA VAL A 193 8.12 -29.36 -17.27
C VAL A 193 8.89 -30.67 -17.19
N ASP A 194 8.64 -31.46 -16.14
CA ASP A 194 9.27 -32.77 -15.96
C ASP A 194 8.63 -33.82 -16.89
N MET A 195 9.40 -34.25 -17.88
CA MET A 195 9.03 -35.31 -18.83
C MET A 195 9.48 -36.71 -18.38
N THR A 196 10.18 -36.84 -17.26
CA THR A 196 10.81 -38.10 -16.82
C THR A 196 9.87 -38.99 -16.02
N GLY A 197 8.75 -38.47 -15.53
CA GLY A 197 7.68 -39.24 -14.89
C GLY A 197 8.13 -40.02 -13.64
N VAL A 198 9.26 -39.64 -13.05
CA VAL A 198 9.91 -40.33 -11.94
C VAL A 198 9.00 -40.40 -10.73
N ASP A 199 8.26 -39.33 -10.44
CA ASP A 199 7.30 -39.27 -9.34
C ASP A 199 6.15 -40.27 -9.51
N ARG A 200 5.67 -40.49 -10.74
CA ARG A 200 4.62 -41.48 -11.02
C ARG A 200 5.12 -42.90 -10.77
N VAL A 201 6.38 -43.18 -11.11
CA VAL A 201 6.99 -44.50 -10.87
C VAL A 201 7.27 -44.71 -9.38
N ALA A 202 7.76 -43.68 -8.69
CA ALA A 202 7.98 -43.70 -7.24
C ALA A 202 6.67 -43.96 -6.49
N LEU A 203 5.60 -43.21 -6.81
CA LEU A 203 4.28 -43.40 -6.21
C LEU A 203 3.75 -44.83 -6.42
N ARG A 204 3.88 -45.38 -7.63
CA ARG A 204 3.46 -46.76 -7.95
C ARG A 204 4.23 -47.80 -7.14
N ARG A 205 5.55 -47.63 -6.98
CA ARG A 205 6.38 -48.53 -6.16
C ARG A 205 5.96 -48.48 -4.70
N THR A 206 5.72 -47.29 -4.15
CA THR A 206 5.27 -47.12 -2.76
C THR A 206 3.92 -47.78 -2.55
N ILE A 207 2.93 -47.52 -3.40
CA ILE A 207 1.60 -48.15 -3.30
C ILE A 207 1.71 -49.67 -3.38
N TYR A 208 2.50 -50.18 -4.33
CA TYR A 208 2.68 -51.63 -4.50
C TYR A 208 3.32 -52.26 -3.25
N LEU A 209 4.38 -51.67 -2.72
CA LEU A 209 5.06 -52.18 -1.52
C LEU A 209 4.15 -52.15 -0.29
N THR A 210 3.36 -51.09 -0.10
CA THR A 210 2.39 -50.99 1.01
C THR A 210 1.31 -52.06 0.93
N ILE A 211 0.82 -52.38 -0.28
CA ILE A 211 -0.15 -53.47 -0.48
C ILE A 211 0.50 -54.83 -0.24
N MET A 212 1.75 -55.02 -0.67
CA MET A 212 2.45 -56.30 -0.50
C MET A 212 2.95 -56.54 0.94
N SER A 213 3.16 -55.48 1.72
CA SER A 213 3.64 -55.57 3.10
C SER A 213 2.52 -55.69 4.14
N SER A 214 1.26 -55.56 3.73
CA SER A 214 0.09 -55.66 4.61
C SER A 214 -0.56 -57.03 4.49
N LEU A 215 -1.14 -57.51 5.60
CA LEU A 215 -1.80 -58.82 5.65
C LEU A 215 -3.29 -58.74 5.27
N ASP A 216 -3.96 -57.64 5.66
CA ASP A 216 -5.39 -57.45 5.44
C ASP A 216 -5.72 -56.07 4.85
N PHE A 217 -6.85 -55.98 4.15
CA PHE A 217 -7.26 -54.77 3.43
C PHE A 217 -7.59 -53.58 4.36
N GLU A 218 -7.97 -53.83 5.61
CA GLU A 218 -8.23 -52.77 6.60
C GLU A 218 -6.95 -52.05 7.03
N GLU A 219 -5.81 -52.75 7.13
CA GLU A 219 -4.51 -52.12 7.43
C GLU A 219 -4.04 -51.22 6.28
N VAL A 220 -4.25 -51.63 5.03
CA VAL A 220 -3.95 -50.80 3.84
C VAL A 220 -4.75 -49.50 3.89
N CYS A 221 -6.03 -49.58 4.25
CA CYS A 221 -6.90 -48.42 4.36
C CYS A 221 -6.50 -47.53 5.55
N GLY A 222 -6.13 -48.12 6.69
CA GLY A 222 -5.68 -47.39 7.87
C GLY A 222 -4.34 -46.68 7.69
N MET A 223 -3.38 -47.28 6.97
CA MET A 223 -2.09 -46.65 6.69
C MET A 223 -2.21 -45.46 5.74
N ARG A 224 -3.16 -45.48 4.79
CA ARG A 224 -3.46 -44.32 3.92
C ARG A 224 -3.98 -43.11 4.69
N CYS A 225 -4.67 -43.33 5.81
CA CYS A 225 -5.26 -42.25 6.61
C CYS A 225 -4.30 -41.66 7.65
N THR A 226 -3.16 -42.32 7.94
CA THR A 226 -2.32 -41.98 9.09
C THR A 226 -0.90 -41.49 8.75
N GLY A 227 -0.46 -41.57 7.49
CA GLY A 227 0.86 -41.05 7.08
C GLY A 227 0.82 -40.30 5.76
N ASP A 228 1.50 -39.14 5.73
CA ASP A 228 2.06 -38.26 4.67
C ASP A 228 1.67 -38.36 3.17
N VAL A 229 1.00 -39.41 2.71
CA VAL A 229 0.44 -39.57 1.36
C VAL A 229 -0.65 -38.53 1.07
N MET A 230 -1.36 -38.06 2.10
CA MET A 230 -2.34 -36.98 1.95
C MET A 230 -1.68 -35.60 1.75
N ARG A 231 -0.44 -35.39 2.23
CA ARG A 231 0.32 -34.17 1.93
C ARG A 231 0.83 -34.15 0.49
N LEU A 232 1.29 -35.29 -0.06
CA LEU A 232 1.70 -35.36 -1.46
C LEU A 232 0.51 -35.23 -2.44
N LEU A 233 -0.66 -35.81 -2.12
CA LEU A 233 -1.84 -35.69 -2.96
C LEU A 233 -2.47 -34.29 -2.92
N CYS A 234 -2.43 -33.59 -1.78
CA CYS A 234 -2.89 -32.20 -1.70
C CYS A 234 -1.94 -31.19 -2.37
N LEU A 235 -0.64 -31.51 -2.52
CA LEU A 235 0.32 -30.64 -3.22
C LEU A 235 0.27 -30.83 -4.74
N GLY A 236 -0.25 -31.95 -5.25
CA GLY A 236 -0.36 -32.23 -6.70
C GLY A 236 -1.72 -31.91 -7.34
N PHE A 237 -2.66 -31.33 -6.59
CA PHE A 237 -4.01 -31.00 -7.07
C PHE A 237 -4.35 -29.51 -6.87
N ARG A 238 -3.34 -28.65 -7.00
CA ARG A 238 -3.53 -27.22 -7.20
C ARG A 238 -3.09 -26.85 -8.62
N VAL A 239 -3.93 -27.28 -9.56
CA VAL A 239 -4.15 -26.66 -10.87
C VAL A 239 -5.64 -26.44 -10.97
#